data_AF-A0A1I8FYH2-F1
#
_entry.id   AF-A0A1I8FYH2-F1
#
_cell.length_a   1.000
_cell.length_b   1.000
_cell.length_c   1.000
_cell.angle_alpha   90.00
_cell.angle_beta   90.00
_cell.angle_gamma   90.00
#
_symmetry.space_group_name_H-M   'P 1'
#
loop_
_entity.id
_entity.type
_entity.pdbx_description
1 polymer ?
#
loop_
_entity_poly.entity_id
_entity_poly.type
_entity_poly.pdbx_seq_one_letter_code
_entity_poly.pdbx_strand_id
1 'polypeptide(L)'
;MVTGSACRSAELRSFFASRPTPGLHLNLTEGRPVCPPGQVPSLVNPDTGRFLGKLGFRAALSAGQVSRSDILAEAGAQFARFAELFDGRPAGHADGHQHAHSLPGLAASAFAEAAAAAGVHRVRVPAECRLPWLDVGDEDNNKTVETDGEAQSQRRRFLTDVSNDAAIAAKQEFASAGLTWPGAFMGLSSMGAEMRLDRVARQLARQLSPALIKLRSMSDEPAELWCEWMVHPGEPCLPGEPGCGGDPVDEFACSSERRHEADFLASEEFAHFLMRPFDCEAFAAELPSDIAASEAVRLRLSSFHDMPLVTQPL
;
A
#
# COMPACT_ATOMS: atom_id res chain seq x y z
N MET A 1 -8.63 1.04 -8.74
CA MET A 1 -9.44 2.24 -8.45
C MET A 1 -10.69 2.22 -9.30
N VAL A 2 -11.87 2.32 -8.69
CA VAL A 2 -13.15 2.35 -9.43
C VAL A 2 -13.48 3.73 -10.01
N THR A 3 -12.80 4.78 -9.52
CA THR A 3 -12.86 6.15 -10.04
C THR A 3 -12.05 6.34 -11.33
N GLY A 4 -11.14 5.40 -11.66
CA GLY A 4 -10.25 5.49 -12.81
C GLY A 4 -10.93 5.17 -14.14
N SER A 5 -10.48 5.81 -15.21
CA SER A 5 -11.00 5.64 -16.58
C SER A 5 -10.88 4.19 -17.09
N ALA A 6 -9.79 3.52 -16.74
CA ALA A 6 -9.47 2.16 -17.17
C ALA A 6 -10.19 1.07 -16.37
N CYS A 7 -11.05 1.43 -15.41
CA CYS A 7 -11.68 0.49 -14.48
C CYS A 7 -12.46 -0.63 -15.19
N ARG A 8 -13.25 -0.31 -16.24
CA ARG A 8 -13.99 -1.32 -17.03
C ARG A 8 -13.06 -2.27 -17.78
N SER A 9 -11.97 -1.75 -18.35
CA SER A 9 -10.98 -2.60 -19.02
C SER A 9 -10.26 -3.52 -18.03
N ALA A 10 -9.98 -3.03 -16.81
CA ALA A 10 -9.35 -3.82 -15.75
C ALA A 10 -10.27 -4.94 -15.23
N GLU A 11 -11.56 -4.64 -15.02
CA GLU A 11 -12.62 -5.62 -14.69
C GLU A 11 -12.63 -6.76 -15.70
N LEU A 12 -12.78 -6.47 -17.00
CA LEU A 12 -12.83 -7.49 -18.07
C LEU A 12 -11.57 -8.37 -18.07
N ARG A 13 -10.38 -7.77 -17.94
CA ARG A 13 -9.12 -8.52 -17.89
C ARG A 13 -9.06 -9.44 -16.67
N SER A 14 -9.58 -8.99 -15.53
CA SER A 14 -9.66 -9.81 -14.30
C SER A 14 -10.53 -11.04 -14.51
N PHE A 15 -11.70 -10.88 -15.13
CA PHE A 15 -12.60 -11.98 -15.46
C PHE A 15 -11.95 -13.00 -16.42
N PHE A 16 -11.35 -12.55 -17.53
CA PHE A 16 -10.74 -13.46 -18.51
C PHE A 16 -9.49 -14.18 -17.98
N ALA A 17 -8.77 -13.58 -17.03
CA ALA A 17 -7.59 -14.20 -16.44
C ALA A 17 -7.91 -15.27 -15.39
N SER A 18 -9.20 -15.53 -15.09
CA SER A 18 -9.64 -16.46 -14.02
C SER A 18 -8.94 -16.20 -12.68
N ARG A 19 -8.66 -14.91 -12.39
CA ARG A 19 -7.98 -14.50 -11.16
C ARG A 19 -9.00 -14.38 -10.02
N PRO A 20 -8.56 -14.51 -8.75
CA PRO A 20 -9.38 -14.13 -7.60
C PRO A 20 -9.91 -12.69 -7.73
N THR A 21 -11.05 -12.40 -7.11
CA THR A 21 -11.66 -11.06 -7.12
C THR A 21 -10.65 -10.01 -6.64
N PRO A 22 -10.31 -8.97 -7.41
CA PRO A 22 -9.27 -8.02 -7.02
C PRO A 22 -9.63 -7.24 -5.75
N GLY A 23 -8.65 -6.50 -5.22
CA GLY A 23 -8.91 -5.55 -4.14
C GLY A 23 -9.52 -4.24 -4.66
N LEU A 24 -10.17 -3.50 -3.76
CA LEU A 24 -10.54 -2.12 -4.01
C LEU A 24 -9.40 -1.20 -3.58
N HIS A 25 -8.76 -0.55 -4.56
CA HIS A 25 -7.88 0.59 -4.31
C HIS A 25 -8.74 1.85 -4.19
N LEU A 26 -9.12 2.19 -2.96
CA LEU A 26 -9.94 3.34 -2.60
C LEU A 26 -9.23 4.64 -2.94
N ASN A 27 -9.94 5.63 -3.45
CA ASN A 27 -9.34 6.90 -3.85
C ASN A 27 -10.07 8.09 -3.24
N LEU A 28 -9.36 8.93 -2.49
CA LEU A 28 -9.90 10.18 -1.93
C LEU A 28 -9.13 11.42 -2.41
N THR A 29 -8.18 11.24 -3.32
CA THR A 29 -7.16 12.27 -3.58
C THR A 29 -6.97 12.60 -5.04
N GLU A 30 -7.31 11.73 -5.99
CA GLU A 30 -7.03 11.97 -7.42
C GLU A 30 -8.30 11.94 -8.28
N GLY A 31 -8.50 12.92 -9.15
CA GLY A 31 -9.60 12.88 -10.12
C GLY A 31 -10.97 13.24 -9.53
N ARG A 32 -12.02 12.55 -9.99
CA ARG A 32 -13.41 12.83 -9.58
C ARG A 32 -13.93 11.75 -8.62
N PRO A 33 -14.75 12.13 -7.63
CA PRO A 33 -15.49 11.18 -6.79
C PRO A 33 -16.49 10.35 -7.61
N VAL A 34 -16.90 9.21 -7.07
CA VAL A 34 -18.08 8.48 -7.53
C VAL A 34 -19.34 9.23 -7.15
N CYS A 35 -19.40 9.76 -5.92
CA CYS A 35 -20.48 10.63 -5.48
C CYS A 35 -20.55 11.91 -6.32
N PRO A 36 -21.75 12.48 -6.55
CA PRO A 36 -21.86 13.84 -7.05
C PRO A 36 -21.09 14.81 -6.13
N PRO A 37 -20.28 15.75 -6.67
CA PRO A 37 -19.44 16.63 -5.84
C PRO A 37 -20.21 17.39 -4.75
N GLY A 38 -21.47 17.78 -5.01
CA GLY A 38 -22.32 18.45 -4.03
C GLY A 38 -22.79 17.58 -2.85
N GLN A 39 -22.60 16.25 -2.91
CA GLN A 39 -22.89 15.32 -1.82
C GLN A 39 -21.66 15.02 -0.96
N VAL A 40 -20.46 15.36 -1.44
CA VAL A 40 -19.19 15.16 -0.74
C VAL A 40 -18.32 16.43 -0.76
N PRO A 41 -18.89 17.61 -0.42
CA PRO A 41 -18.27 18.90 -0.68
C PRO A 41 -16.94 19.09 0.06
N SER A 42 -16.71 18.42 1.19
CA SER A 42 -15.44 18.53 1.94
C SER A 42 -14.28 17.75 1.32
N LEU A 43 -14.55 16.87 0.34
CA LEU A 43 -13.52 16.07 -0.34
C LEU A 43 -13.03 16.69 -1.65
N VAL A 44 -13.73 17.71 -2.14
CA VAL A 44 -13.55 18.23 -3.49
C VAL A 44 -13.26 19.72 -3.52
N ASN A 45 -12.52 20.14 -4.53
CA ASN A 45 -12.42 21.55 -4.88
C ASN A 45 -13.76 22.00 -5.52
N PRO A 46 -14.38 23.09 -5.03
CA PRO A 46 -15.71 23.51 -5.46
C PRO A 46 -15.77 23.99 -6.91
N ASP A 47 -14.67 24.55 -7.44
CA ASP A 47 -14.63 25.08 -8.80
C ASP A 47 -14.52 23.97 -9.86
N THR A 48 -13.80 22.90 -9.53
CA THR A 48 -13.49 21.81 -10.46
C THR A 48 -14.37 20.56 -10.24
N GLY A 49 -14.90 20.39 -9.03
CA GLY A 49 -15.59 19.18 -8.57
C GLY A 49 -14.67 17.94 -8.59
N ARG A 50 -13.36 18.13 -8.46
CA ARG A 50 -12.34 17.09 -8.34
C ARG A 50 -11.87 16.98 -6.90
N PHE A 51 -11.32 15.83 -6.51
CA PHE A 51 -10.70 15.67 -5.19
C PHE A 51 -9.63 16.74 -4.93
N LEU A 52 -9.41 17.04 -3.65
CA LEU A 52 -8.48 18.08 -3.19
C LEU A 52 -6.99 17.80 -3.52
N GLY A 53 -6.64 16.64 -4.10
CA GLY A 53 -5.25 16.25 -4.31
C GLY A 53 -4.62 15.62 -3.08
N LYS A 54 -3.46 14.96 -3.28
CA LYS A 54 -2.67 14.31 -2.22
C LYS A 54 -2.41 15.20 -1.01
N LEU A 55 -1.94 16.42 -1.27
CA LEU A 55 -1.55 17.39 -0.25
C LEU A 55 -2.76 18.17 0.26
N GLY A 56 -3.70 18.53 -0.62
CA GLY A 56 -4.90 19.27 -0.23
C GLY A 56 -5.82 18.46 0.68
N PHE A 57 -6.02 17.16 0.40
CA PHE A 57 -6.79 16.29 1.27
C PHE A 57 -6.15 16.16 2.66
N ARG A 58 -4.82 15.95 2.74
CA ARG A 58 -4.08 15.89 4.01
C ARG A 58 -4.16 17.20 4.79
N ALA A 59 -4.00 18.33 4.12
CA ALA A 59 -4.10 19.65 4.75
C ALA A 59 -5.50 19.91 5.30
N ALA A 60 -6.55 19.61 4.51
CA ALA A 60 -7.93 19.76 4.94
C ALA A 60 -8.27 18.82 6.11
N LEU A 61 -7.79 17.57 6.07
CA LEU A 61 -7.99 16.59 7.14
C LEU A 61 -7.33 17.08 8.44
N SER A 62 -6.07 17.52 8.38
CA SER A 62 -5.34 18.07 9.52
C SER A 62 -5.96 19.37 10.06
N ALA A 63 -6.61 20.15 9.20
CA ALA A 63 -7.33 21.36 9.60
C ALA A 63 -8.74 21.09 10.15
N GLY A 64 -9.18 19.83 10.22
CA GLY A 64 -10.54 19.47 10.65
C GLY A 64 -11.64 19.91 9.66
N GLN A 65 -11.28 20.13 8.39
CA GLN A 65 -12.17 20.61 7.34
C GLN A 65 -12.80 19.48 6.52
N VAL A 66 -12.38 18.24 6.76
CA VAL A 66 -12.94 17.05 6.11
C VAL A 66 -14.09 16.50 6.95
N SER A 67 -15.23 16.26 6.31
CA SER A 67 -16.40 15.66 6.96
C SER A 67 -16.32 14.14 6.97
N ARG A 68 -16.62 13.54 8.13
CA ARG A 68 -16.74 12.08 8.26
C ARG A 68 -17.78 11.49 7.32
N SER A 69 -18.94 12.15 7.22
CA SER A 69 -20.05 11.70 6.40
C SER A 69 -19.67 11.66 4.92
N ASP A 70 -18.84 12.60 4.49
CA ASP A 70 -18.43 12.68 3.09
C ASP A 70 -17.44 11.57 2.76
N ILE A 71 -16.49 11.26 3.66
CA ILE A 71 -15.59 10.10 3.51
C ILE A 71 -16.42 8.81 3.42
N LEU A 72 -17.38 8.60 4.34
CA LEU A 72 -18.23 7.42 4.34
C LEU A 72 -19.10 7.32 3.08
N ALA A 73 -19.68 8.43 2.63
CA ALA A 73 -20.50 8.47 1.43
C ALA A 73 -19.67 8.09 0.20
N GLU A 74 -18.50 8.71 0.00
CA GLU A 74 -17.64 8.40 -1.13
C GLU A 74 -17.06 6.98 -1.04
N ALA A 75 -16.60 6.55 0.14
CA ALA A 75 -16.06 5.20 0.30
C ALA A 75 -17.13 4.13 0.08
N GLY A 76 -18.32 4.32 0.63
CA GLY A 76 -19.49 3.47 0.39
C GLY A 76 -19.87 3.43 -1.09
N ALA A 77 -19.86 4.57 -1.79
CA ALA A 77 -20.13 4.63 -3.22
C ALA A 77 -19.05 3.90 -4.04
N GLN A 78 -17.78 3.98 -3.65
CA GLN A 78 -16.72 3.21 -4.30
C GLN A 78 -16.83 1.70 -4.06
N PHE A 79 -17.16 1.26 -2.84
CA PHE A 79 -17.42 -0.16 -2.56
C PHE A 79 -18.66 -0.69 -3.30
N ALA A 80 -19.74 0.09 -3.34
CA ALA A 80 -20.95 -0.26 -4.10
C ALA A 80 -20.64 -0.38 -5.59
N ARG A 81 -19.92 0.60 -6.16
CA ARG A 81 -19.46 0.54 -7.55
C ARG A 81 -18.55 -0.66 -7.80
N PHE A 82 -17.66 -1.01 -6.86
CA PHE A 82 -16.87 -2.23 -6.98
C PHE A 82 -17.76 -3.48 -7.05
N ALA A 83 -18.72 -3.60 -6.14
CA ALA A 83 -19.64 -4.74 -6.12
C ALA A 83 -20.43 -4.86 -7.43
N GLU A 84 -20.88 -3.75 -8.01
CA GLU A 84 -21.54 -3.73 -9.33
C GLU A 84 -20.65 -4.29 -10.46
N LEU A 85 -19.35 -4.06 -10.41
CA LEU A 85 -18.38 -4.58 -11.39
C LEU A 85 -18.06 -6.07 -11.20
N PHE A 86 -18.35 -6.64 -10.02
CA PHE A 86 -17.96 -8.01 -9.67
C PHE A 86 -19.17 -8.86 -9.26
N ASP A 87 -20.33 -8.61 -9.85
CA ASP A 87 -21.57 -9.37 -9.66
C ASP A 87 -22.02 -9.45 -8.19
N GLY A 88 -21.91 -8.34 -7.47
CA GLY A 88 -22.26 -8.22 -6.06
C GLY A 88 -21.23 -8.77 -5.08
N ARG A 89 -20.09 -9.30 -5.57
CA ARG A 89 -19.02 -9.82 -4.69
C ARG A 89 -18.27 -8.68 -4.01
N PRO A 90 -17.93 -8.81 -2.72
CA PRO A 90 -17.07 -7.87 -2.03
C PRO A 90 -15.64 -7.94 -2.61
N ALA A 91 -14.88 -6.85 -2.44
CA ALA A 91 -13.46 -6.84 -2.78
C ALA A 91 -12.69 -7.84 -1.90
N GLY A 92 -11.70 -8.53 -2.47
CA GLY A 92 -10.91 -9.52 -1.71
C GLY A 92 -10.05 -8.91 -0.60
N HIS A 93 -9.71 -7.63 -0.75
CA HIS A 93 -9.06 -6.75 0.22
C HIS A 93 -9.30 -5.28 -0.16
N ALA A 94 -8.94 -4.34 0.69
CA ALA A 94 -8.96 -2.92 0.38
C ALA A 94 -7.69 -2.19 0.84
N ASP A 95 -7.28 -1.22 0.04
CA ASP A 95 -6.20 -0.27 0.35
C ASP A 95 -6.55 1.12 -0.21
N GLY A 96 -5.66 2.09 -0.07
CA GLY A 96 -5.93 3.47 -0.45
C GLY A 96 -4.86 4.07 -1.35
N HIS A 97 -5.30 4.78 -2.39
CA HIS A 97 -4.45 5.61 -3.22
C HIS A 97 -3.72 6.64 -2.36
N GLN A 98 -2.40 6.75 -2.58
CA GLN A 98 -1.49 7.59 -1.80
C GLN A 98 -1.60 7.36 -0.27
N HIS A 99 -2.02 6.16 0.13
CA HIS A 99 -2.21 5.72 1.50
C HIS A 99 -3.18 6.60 2.31
N ALA A 100 -4.12 7.27 1.63
CA ALA A 100 -5.09 8.14 2.29
C ALA A 100 -5.99 7.39 3.30
N HIS A 101 -6.19 6.08 3.09
CA HIS A 101 -6.98 5.22 3.97
C HIS A 101 -6.33 4.97 5.33
N SER A 102 -5.01 5.13 5.45
CA SER A 102 -4.27 4.91 6.70
C SER A 102 -3.95 6.20 7.44
N LEU A 103 -4.49 7.35 6.99
CA LEU A 103 -4.32 8.61 7.71
C LEU A 103 -5.02 8.53 9.08
N PRO A 104 -4.38 8.97 10.17
CA PRO A 104 -4.89 8.79 11.53
C PRO A 104 -6.28 9.39 11.77
N GLY A 105 -7.02 8.79 12.69
CA GLY A 105 -8.30 9.30 13.18
C GLY A 105 -9.42 9.18 12.15
N LEU A 106 -9.89 10.30 11.61
CA LEU A 106 -11.13 10.37 10.84
C LEU A 106 -11.11 9.51 9.57
N ALA A 107 -9.98 9.52 8.84
CA ALA A 107 -9.86 8.80 7.57
C ALA A 107 -9.78 7.29 7.78
N ALA A 108 -8.89 6.82 8.67
CA ALA A 108 -8.78 5.40 9.00
C ALA A 108 -10.06 4.81 9.58
N SER A 109 -10.70 5.50 10.54
CA SER A 109 -11.95 5.01 11.15
C SER A 109 -13.11 4.95 10.15
N ALA A 110 -13.29 5.97 9.30
CA ALA A 110 -14.33 5.99 8.27
C ALA A 110 -14.08 4.93 7.18
N PHE A 111 -12.82 4.76 6.75
CA PHE A 111 -12.45 3.68 5.83
C PHE A 111 -12.75 2.31 6.43
N ALA A 112 -12.39 2.09 7.69
CA ALA A 112 -12.60 0.82 8.36
C ALA A 112 -14.09 0.45 8.46
N GLU A 113 -14.93 1.43 8.84
CA GLU A 113 -16.38 1.28 8.87
C GLU A 113 -16.94 0.94 7.48
N ALA A 114 -16.53 1.68 6.44
CA ALA A 114 -16.99 1.43 5.07
C ALA A 114 -16.56 0.06 4.55
N ALA A 115 -15.32 -0.36 4.81
CA ALA A 115 -14.81 -1.67 4.43
C ALA A 115 -15.58 -2.81 5.13
N ALA A 116 -15.81 -2.68 6.45
CA ALA A 116 -16.59 -3.65 7.20
C ALA A 116 -18.04 -3.74 6.70
N ALA A 117 -18.69 -2.60 6.44
CA ALA A 117 -20.05 -2.55 5.88
C ALA A 117 -20.14 -3.17 4.48
N ALA A 118 -19.06 -3.09 3.69
CA ALA A 118 -18.96 -3.69 2.36
C ALA A 118 -18.57 -5.19 2.39
N GLY A 119 -18.40 -5.81 3.56
CA GLY A 119 -17.99 -7.20 3.70
C GLY A 119 -16.51 -7.45 3.36
N VAL A 120 -15.67 -6.41 3.45
CA VAL A 120 -14.23 -6.53 3.25
C VAL A 120 -13.53 -6.69 4.60
N HIS A 121 -12.77 -7.77 4.73
CA HIS A 121 -12.13 -8.13 6.00
C HIS A 121 -10.60 -7.99 6.00
N ARG A 122 -9.99 -7.77 4.82
CA ARG A 122 -8.54 -7.68 4.65
C ARG A 122 -8.19 -6.29 4.15
N VAL A 123 -7.22 -5.64 4.79
CA VAL A 123 -6.78 -4.29 4.42
C VAL A 123 -5.27 -4.17 4.41
N ARG A 124 -4.75 -3.19 3.65
CA ARG A 124 -3.34 -2.80 3.72
C ARG A 124 -3.08 -1.96 4.97
N VAL A 125 -1.98 -2.26 5.65
CA VAL A 125 -1.36 -1.34 6.61
C VAL A 125 0.04 -1.01 6.10
N PRO A 126 0.28 0.20 5.56
CA PRO A 126 1.56 0.55 4.94
C PRO A 126 2.65 0.90 5.97
N ALA A 127 2.80 0.08 7.01
CA ALA A 127 3.80 0.24 8.06
C ALA A 127 5.05 -0.56 7.71
N GLU A 128 6.00 0.07 7.03
CA GLU A 128 7.27 -0.53 6.63
C GLU A 128 8.33 -0.29 7.72
N CYS A 129 8.80 -1.37 8.36
CA CYS A 129 9.82 -1.30 9.40
C CYS A 129 11.19 -0.88 8.82
N ARG A 130 12.00 -0.14 9.59
CA ARG A 130 13.40 0.17 9.24
C ARG A 130 13.57 0.70 7.82
N LEU A 131 12.83 1.77 7.51
CA LEU A 131 12.98 2.48 6.25
C LEU A 131 14.47 2.80 6.04
N PRO A 132 15.06 2.45 4.89
CA PRO A 132 16.50 2.56 4.70
C PRO A 132 17.05 3.92 5.07
N TRP A 133 16.43 5.01 4.61
CA TRP A 133 16.80 6.41 4.91
C TRP A 133 16.71 6.88 6.36
N LEU A 134 16.32 6.01 7.29
CA LEU A 134 16.35 6.28 8.72
C LEU A 134 17.45 5.49 9.45
N ASP A 135 18.06 4.49 8.82
CA ASP A 135 19.13 3.70 9.42
C ASP A 135 20.46 4.49 9.42
N VAL A 136 21.00 4.67 10.61
CA VAL A 136 22.30 5.34 10.82
C VAL A 136 23.41 4.33 10.51
N GLY A 137 24.13 4.51 9.40
CA GLY A 137 25.33 3.72 9.07
C GLY A 137 25.30 2.97 7.73
N ASP A 138 24.19 3.00 6.99
CA ASP A 138 24.13 2.47 5.63
C ASP A 138 24.81 3.48 4.67
N GLU A 139 25.85 3.05 3.94
CA GLU A 139 26.67 3.95 3.10
C GLU A 139 25.84 4.60 1.97
N ASP A 140 24.81 3.91 1.49
CA ASP A 140 23.86 4.43 0.50
C ASP A 140 22.94 5.52 1.10
N ASN A 141 22.95 5.66 2.42
CA ASN A 141 22.01 6.40 3.24
C ASN A 141 22.58 7.70 3.81
N ASN A 142 23.89 7.90 3.68
CA ASN A 142 24.59 9.10 4.13
C ASN A 142 24.38 10.30 3.18
N LYS A 143 23.31 10.27 2.40
CA LYS A 143 22.94 11.34 1.48
C LYS A 143 22.11 12.38 2.24
N THR A 144 22.66 13.59 2.37
CA THR A 144 21.98 14.76 2.92
C THR A 144 21.00 15.36 1.90
N VAL A 145 20.13 16.29 2.32
CA VAL A 145 19.25 17.07 1.42
C VAL A 145 20.06 17.72 0.29
N GLU A 146 21.31 18.12 0.56
CA GLU A 146 22.23 18.68 -0.44
C GLU A 146 22.64 17.68 -1.52
N THR A 147 22.64 16.37 -1.22
CA THR A 147 23.07 15.30 -2.15
C THR A 147 21.94 14.50 -2.80
N ASP A 148 20.75 14.42 -2.18
CA ASP A 148 19.56 13.74 -2.74
C ASP A 148 18.63 14.68 -3.52
N GLY A 149 18.81 15.99 -3.37
CA GLY A 149 17.89 16.98 -3.89
C GLY A 149 16.57 17.07 -3.09
N GLU A 150 15.90 18.21 -3.23
CA GLU A 150 14.71 18.54 -2.43
C GLU A 150 13.54 17.57 -2.69
N ALA A 151 13.31 17.19 -3.95
CA ALA A 151 12.21 16.31 -4.32
C ALA A 151 12.31 14.91 -3.67
N GLN A 152 13.49 14.30 -3.68
CA GLN A 152 13.72 13.00 -3.05
C GLN A 152 13.60 13.09 -1.53
N SER A 153 14.10 14.17 -0.93
CA SER A 153 13.97 14.45 0.51
C SER A 153 12.50 14.58 0.93
N GLN A 154 11.69 15.32 0.17
CA GLN A 154 10.26 15.46 0.40
C GLN A 154 9.51 14.12 0.28
N ARG A 155 9.86 13.31 -0.74
CA ARG A 155 9.29 11.96 -0.90
C ARG A 155 9.60 11.07 0.30
N ARG A 156 10.85 11.03 0.78
CA ARG A 156 11.24 10.21 1.94
C ARG A 156 10.54 10.65 3.23
N ARG A 157 10.39 11.96 3.46
CA ARG A 157 9.58 12.48 4.59
C ARG A 157 8.13 12.00 4.50
N PHE A 158 7.50 12.21 3.34
CA PHE A 158 6.13 11.75 3.10
C PHE A 158 5.93 10.26 3.37
N LEU A 159 6.83 9.40 2.88
CA LEU A 159 6.73 7.95 3.07
C LEU A 159 7.02 7.53 4.52
N THR A 160 7.87 8.28 5.21
CA THR A 160 8.10 8.09 6.66
C THR A 160 6.84 8.40 7.45
N ASP A 161 6.17 9.51 7.13
CA ASP A 161 4.91 9.88 7.77
C ASP A 161 3.83 8.83 7.52
N VAL A 162 3.70 8.33 6.28
CA VAL A 162 2.79 7.22 5.93
C VAL A 162 3.05 5.99 6.80
N SER A 163 4.32 5.58 6.94
CA SER A 163 4.68 4.40 7.73
C SER A 163 4.34 4.59 9.22
N ASN A 164 4.65 5.76 9.78
CA ASN A 164 4.39 6.09 11.18
C ASN A 164 2.88 6.16 11.49
N ASP A 165 2.12 6.85 10.64
CA ASP A 165 0.66 6.97 10.71
C ASP A 165 -0.01 5.59 10.71
N ALA A 166 0.45 4.72 9.80
CA ALA A 166 -0.05 3.36 9.67
C ALA A 166 0.33 2.47 10.87
N ALA A 167 1.56 2.62 11.39
CA ALA A 167 2.07 1.79 12.48
C ALA A 167 1.33 2.00 13.81
N ILE A 168 0.80 3.20 14.04
CA ILE A 168 0.19 3.58 15.32
C ILE A 168 -1.34 3.68 15.19
N ALA A 169 -1.83 4.59 14.37
CA ALA A 169 -3.24 4.97 14.39
C ALA A 169 -4.11 4.06 13.53
N ALA A 170 -3.67 3.74 12.31
CA ALA A 170 -4.49 2.94 11.40
C ALA A 170 -4.73 1.53 11.95
N LYS A 171 -3.72 0.88 12.54
CA LYS A 171 -3.88 -0.45 13.16
C LYS A 171 -4.93 -0.48 14.25
N GLN A 172 -4.99 0.55 15.11
CA GLN A 172 -5.97 0.63 16.20
C GLN A 172 -7.40 0.72 15.67
N GLU A 173 -7.63 1.58 14.68
CA GLU A 173 -8.94 1.74 14.04
C GLU A 173 -9.34 0.47 13.29
N PHE A 174 -8.41 -0.14 12.55
CA PHE A 174 -8.66 -1.35 11.77
C PHE A 174 -8.94 -2.56 12.67
N ALA A 175 -8.20 -2.72 13.78
CA ALA A 175 -8.46 -3.75 14.77
C ALA A 175 -9.84 -3.59 15.40
N SER A 176 -10.22 -2.36 15.75
CA SER A 176 -11.52 -2.05 16.37
C SER A 176 -12.70 -2.37 15.43
N ALA A 177 -12.47 -2.32 14.12
CA ALA A 177 -13.43 -2.71 13.09
C ALA A 177 -13.38 -4.22 12.72
N GLY A 178 -12.52 -5.01 13.37
CA GLY A 178 -12.37 -6.44 13.09
C GLY A 178 -11.68 -6.75 11.76
N LEU A 179 -10.92 -5.79 11.22
CA LEU A 179 -10.17 -5.95 9.97
C LEU A 179 -8.83 -6.64 10.23
N THR A 180 -8.32 -7.31 9.20
CA THR A 180 -7.08 -8.09 9.22
C THR A 180 -6.11 -7.55 8.18
N TRP A 181 -4.81 -7.70 8.44
CA TRP A 181 -3.74 -7.27 7.52
C TRP A 181 -2.52 -8.19 7.63
N PRO A 182 -1.65 -8.22 6.62
CA PRO A 182 -0.39 -8.97 6.64
C PRO A 182 0.51 -8.57 7.81
N GLY A 183 1.28 -9.53 8.35
CA GLY A 183 2.16 -9.29 9.49
C GLY A 183 3.34 -8.36 9.19
N ALA A 184 3.66 -8.17 7.92
CA ALA A 184 4.72 -7.30 7.42
C ALA A 184 4.27 -6.54 6.15
N PHE A 185 4.89 -5.40 5.89
CA PHE A 185 4.66 -4.60 4.69
C PHE A 185 5.98 -4.04 4.15
N MET A 186 6.16 -4.09 2.84
CA MET A 186 7.25 -3.40 2.14
C MET A 186 6.76 -2.76 0.84
N GLY A 187 7.52 -1.77 0.35
CA GLY A 187 7.26 -1.15 -0.95
C GLY A 187 7.30 0.37 -0.95
N LEU A 188 7.33 1.05 0.20
CA LEU A 188 7.62 2.49 0.23
C LEU A 188 9.08 2.72 -0.15
N SER A 189 9.97 1.85 0.30
CA SER A 189 11.41 1.97 0.07
C SER A 189 11.96 1.24 -1.16
N SER A 190 11.16 0.39 -1.79
CA SER A 190 11.58 -0.50 -2.90
C SER A 190 10.75 -0.35 -4.17
N MET A 191 9.96 0.72 -4.28
CA MET A 191 9.21 1.05 -5.49
C MET A 191 10.04 1.88 -6.47
N GLY A 192 9.65 1.81 -7.74
CA GLY A 192 10.21 2.56 -8.84
C GLY A 192 11.67 2.22 -9.09
N ALA A 193 12.52 3.24 -9.26
CA ALA A 193 13.95 3.06 -9.50
C ALA A 193 14.68 2.29 -8.37
N GLU A 194 14.09 2.25 -7.16
CA GLU A 194 14.64 1.53 -6.02
C GLU A 194 14.36 0.01 -6.05
N MET A 195 13.54 -0.47 -7.01
CA MET A 195 13.25 -1.89 -7.19
C MET A 195 14.46 -2.62 -7.79
N ARG A 196 15.42 -2.93 -6.93
CA ARG A 196 16.65 -3.65 -7.23
C ARG A 196 16.76 -4.87 -6.32
N LEU A 197 17.32 -5.97 -6.82
CA LEU A 197 17.32 -7.23 -6.09
C LEU A 197 18.00 -7.10 -4.72
N ASP A 198 19.14 -6.42 -4.66
CA ASP A 198 19.90 -6.20 -3.43
C ASP A 198 19.09 -5.42 -2.38
N ARG A 199 18.35 -4.39 -2.81
CA ARG A 199 17.50 -3.56 -1.95
C ARG A 199 16.25 -4.29 -1.50
N VAL A 200 15.60 -5.01 -2.42
CA VAL A 200 14.42 -5.85 -2.12
C VAL A 200 14.78 -6.94 -1.12
N ALA A 201 15.91 -7.62 -1.30
CA ALA A 201 16.38 -8.66 -0.38
C ALA A 201 16.68 -8.09 1.02
N ARG A 202 17.45 -6.99 1.12
CA ARG A 202 17.73 -6.33 2.41
C ARG A 202 16.45 -5.89 3.11
N GLN A 203 15.53 -5.27 2.36
CA GLN A 203 14.29 -4.77 2.94
C GLN A 203 13.35 -5.89 3.38
N LEU A 204 13.28 -6.98 2.62
CA LEU A 204 12.53 -8.17 2.99
C LEU A 204 13.09 -8.76 4.29
N ALA A 205 14.42 -8.89 4.41
CA ALA A 205 15.05 -9.35 5.66
C ALA A 205 14.68 -8.44 6.85
N ARG A 206 14.74 -7.10 6.68
CA ARG A 206 14.33 -6.12 7.72
C ARG A 206 12.87 -6.30 8.16
N GLN A 207 11.97 -6.63 7.24
CA GLN A 207 10.56 -6.87 7.57
C GLN A 207 10.33 -8.21 8.27
N LEU A 208 10.99 -9.27 7.79
CA LEU A 208 10.74 -10.63 8.28
C LEU A 208 11.42 -10.88 9.63
N SER A 209 12.62 -10.36 9.88
CA SER A 209 13.41 -10.71 11.08
C SER A 209 12.69 -10.41 12.41
N PRO A 210 12.11 -9.22 12.67
CA PRO A 210 11.39 -8.96 13.92
C PRO A 210 10.15 -9.85 14.09
N ALA A 211 9.41 -10.09 13.00
CA ALA A 211 8.20 -10.90 13.01
C ALA A 211 8.51 -12.38 13.25
N LEU A 212 9.57 -12.92 12.65
CA LEU A 212 10.04 -14.28 12.87
C LEU A 212 10.48 -14.49 14.33
N ILE A 213 11.17 -13.52 14.94
CA ILE A 213 11.54 -13.59 16.37
C ILE A 213 10.31 -13.66 17.27
N LYS A 214 9.30 -12.81 16.99
CA LYS A 214 8.04 -12.82 17.75
C LYS A 214 7.29 -14.15 17.59
N LEU A 215 7.25 -14.72 16.38
CA LEU A 215 6.58 -16.00 16.15
C LEU A 215 7.26 -17.15 16.92
N ARG A 216 8.60 -17.18 16.93
CA ARG A 216 9.37 -18.18 17.70
C ARG A 216 9.10 -18.13 19.20
N SER A 217 8.93 -16.94 19.78
CA SER A 217 8.66 -16.84 21.22
C SER A 217 7.28 -17.37 21.62
N MET A 218 6.41 -17.66 20.64
CA MET A 218 5.03 -18.12 20.86
C MET A 218 4.81 -19.60 20.56
N SER A 219 5.64 -20.26 19.74
CA SER A 219 5.50 -21.68 19.38
C SER A 219 6.77 -22.25 18.74
N ASP A 220 6.99 -23.56 18.93
CA ASP A 220 8.04 -24.34 18.24
C ASP A 220 7.61 -24.85 16.85
N GLU A 221 6.34 -24.65 16.46
CA GLU A 221 5.82 -25.07 15.16
C GLU A 221 6.19 -24.09 14.02
N PRO A 222 6.36 -24.57 12.77
CA PRO A 222 6.63 -23.71 11.62
C PRO A 222 5.52 -22.69 11.43
N ALA A 223 5.83 -21.41 11.60
CA ALA A 223 4.87 -20.32 11.43
C ALA A 223 4.90 -19.76 9.99
N GLU A 224 3.72 -19.51 9.43
CA GLU A 224 3.59 -18.76 8.17
C GLU A 224 3.49 -17.26 8.47
N LEU A 225 4.31 -16.46 7.80
CA LEU A 225 4.28 -15.00 7.87
C LEU A 225 3.85 -14.42 6.53
N TRP A 226 2.88 -13.53 6.58
CA TRP A 226 2.38 -12.80 5.41
C TRP A 226 3.06 -11.43 5.33
N CYS A 227 3.78 -11.18 4.24
CA CYS A 227 4.33 -9.87 3.91
C CYS A 227 3.64 -9.33 2.66
N GLU A 228 3.03 -8.16 2.74
CA GLU A 228 2.57 -7.45 1.56
C GLU A 228 3.74 -6.70 0.91
N TRP A 229 3.94 -6.90 -0.39
CA TRP A 229 4.85 -6.10 -1.19
C TRP A 229 4.06 -5.23 -2.17
N MET A 230 4.06 -3.92 -1.94
CA MET A 230 3.45 -2.95 -2.84
C MET A 230 4.34 -2.70 -4.06
N VAL A 231 3.74 -2.82 -5.24
CA VAL A 231 4.36 -2.57 -6.55
C VAL A 231 3.39 -1.83 -7.48
N HIS A 232 3.91 -1.21 -8.53
CA HIS A 232 3.20 -0.39 -9.52
C HIS A 232 3.61 -0.68 -10.98
N PRO A 233 3.73 -1.95 -11.40
CA PRO A 233 4.17 -2.28 -12.74
C PRO A 233 3.23 -1.71 -13.81
N GLY A 234 3.78 -1.24 -14.93
CA GLY A 234 2.99 -0.93 -16.12
C GLY A 234 3.67 0.01 -17.12
N GLU A 235 2.92 0.35 -18.17
CA GLU A 235 3.30 1.40 -19.13
C GLU A 235 3.20 2.79 -18.48
N PRO A 236 4.23 3.65 -18.65
CA PRO A 236 4.09 5.08 -18.39
C PRO A 236 2.86 5.60 -19.12
N CYS A 237 1.99 6.30 -18.41
CA CYS A 237 0.84 6.95 -19.03
C CYS A 237 1.32 8.00 -20.04
N LEU A 238 0.67 8.07 -21.20
CA LEU A 238 0.97 9.13 -22.17
C LEU A 238 0.41 10.47 -21.68
N PRO A 239 1.03 11.61 -22.03
CA PRO A 239 0.49 12.93 -21.71
C PRO A 239 -0.97 13.08 -22.20
N GLY A 240 -1.88 13.43 -21.29
CA GLY A 240 -3.30 13.62 -21.60
C GLY A 240 -4.16 12.34 -21.56
N GLU A 241 -3.58 11.18 -21.31
CA GLU A 241 -4.38 10.00 -20.95
C GLU A 241 -4.90 10.16 -19.52
N PRO A 242 -6.18 9.85 -19.25
CA PRO A 242 -6.65 9.78 -17.88
C PRO A 242 -6.00 8.55 -17.25
N GLY A 243 -4.92 8.74 -16.48
CA GLY A 243 -4.21 7.66 -15.80
C GLY A 243 -5.05 6.96 -14.73
N CYS A 244 -4.43 6.59 -13.61
CA CYS A 244 -5.11 5.84 -12.54
C CYS A 244 -6.25 6.62 -11.85
N GLY A 245 -6.33 7.95 -11.99
CA GLY A 245 -7.38 8.72 -11.32
C GLY A 245 -7.79 10.03 -11.97
N GLY A 246 -6.90 10.82 -12.60
CA GLY A 246 -7.30 12.15 -13.04
C GLY A 246 -6.43 12.86 -14.06
N ASP A 247 -6.78 14.12 -14.26
CA ASP A 247 -6.08 15.13 -15.05
C ASP A 247 -5.78 16.32 -14.11
N PRO A 248 -4.51 16.69 -13.90
CA PRO A 248 -3.32 15.99 -14.42
C PRO A 248 -3.15 14.63 -13.74
N VAL A 249 -2.56 13.70 -14.49
CA VAL A 249 -2.20 12.37 -13.99
C VAL A 249 -1.12 12.49 -12.91
N ASP A 250 -1.17 11.64 -11.88
CA ASP A 250 -0.08 11.52 -10.91
C ASP A 250 1.28 11.31 -11.62
N GLU A 251 2.30 12.07 -11.23
CA GLU A 251 3.63 12.09 -11.86
C GLU A 251 4.25 10.70 -11.96
N PHE A 252 4.05 9.87 -10.93
CA PHE A 252 4.61 8.52 -10.90
C PHE A 252 3.93 7.59 -11.92
N ALA A 253 2.65 7.81 -12.23
CA ALA A 253 1.97 7.04 -13.27
C ALA A 253 2.54 7.28 -14.67
N CYS A 254 3.15 8.45 -14.90
CA CYS A 254 3.87 8.82 -16.13
C CYS A 254 5.36 8.45 -16.11
N SER A 255 5.87 7.87 -15.01
CA SER A 255 7.29 7.57 -14.86
C SER A 255 7.70 6.28 -15.56
N SER A 256 8.87 6.29 -16.21
CA SER A 256 9.54 5.08 -16.73
C SER A 256 9.87 4.07 -15.63
N GLU A 257 9.88 4.49 -14.37
CA GLU A 257 10.05 3.61 -13.23
C GLU A 257 8.99 2.51 -13.15
N ARG A 258 7.78 2.74 -13.69
CA ARG A 258 6.75 1.69 -13.78
C ARG A 258 7.09 0.59 -14.78
N ARG A 259 7.82 0.93 -15.86
CA ARG A 259 8.39 -0.05 -16.79
C ARG A 259 9.47 -0.85 -16.10
N HIS A 260 10.37 -0.16 -15.41
CA HIS A 260 11.41 -0.80 -14.62
C HIS A 260 10.85 -1.82 -13.63
N GLU A 261 9.81 -1.48 -12.87
CA GLU A 261 9.15 -2.43 -11.97
C GLU A 261 8.55 -3.64 -12.70
N ALA A 262 7.92 -3.42 -13.86
CA ALA A 262 7.36 -4.51 -14.66
C ALA A 262 8.44 -5.46 -15.19
N ASP A 263 9.56 -4.90 -15.66
CA ASP A 263 10.69 -5.66 -16.18
C ASP A 263 11.40 -6.44 -15.05
N PHE A 264 11.57 -5.83 -13.87
CA PHE A 264 12.11 -6.49 -12.68
C PHE A 264 11.26 -7.70 -12.28
N LEU A 265 9.94 -7.51 -12.16
CA LEU A 265 9.01 -8.58 -11.75
C LEU A 265 8.91 -9.72 -12.78
N ALA A 266 9.22 -9.45 -14.05
CA ALA A 266 9.27 -10.43 -15.12
C ALA A 266 10.66 -11.07 -15.33
N SER A 267 11.69 -10.62 -14.59
CA SER A 267 13.07 -11.05 -14.80
C SER A 267 13.35 -12.48 -14.32
N GLU A 268 14.25 -13.17 -15.00
CA GLU A 268 14.77 -14.48 -14.56
C GLU A 268 15.51 -14.38 -13.23
N GLU A 269 16.18 -13.26 -12.99
CA GLU A 269 16.89 -12.99 -11.73
C GLU A 269 15.92 -12.98 -10.54
N PHE A 270 14.80 -12.27 -10.65
CA PHE A 270 13.79 -12.25 -9.59
C PHE A 270 13.08 -13.60 -9.45
N ALA A 271 12.81 -14.31 -10.55
CA ALA A 271 12.28 -15.67 -10.50
C ALA A 271 13.23 -16.63 -9.75
N HIS A 272 14.53 -16.57 -10.03
CA HIS A 272 15.53 -17.37 -9.31
C HIS A 272 15.64 -17.00 -7.84
N PHE A 273 15.49 -15.72 -7.49
CA PHE A 273 15.45 -15.28 -6.10
C PHE A 273 14.31 -15.93 -5.30
N LEU A 274 13.10 -15.99 -5.87
CA LEU A 274 11.94 -16.61 -5.22
C LEU A 274 12.06 -18.13 -5.05
N MET A 275 12.84 -18.80 -5.91
CA MET A 275 12.97 -20.27 -5.91
C MET A 275 13.98 -20.78 -4.89
N ARG A 276 14.84 -19.92 -4.34
CA ARG A 276 15.89 -20.30 -3.38
C ARG A 276 15.41 -20.08 -1.94
N PRO A 277 15.91 -20.87 -0.97
CA PRO A 277 15.78 -20.52 0.43
C PRO A 277 16.34 -19.11 0.67
N PHE A 278 15.53 -18.25 1.26
CA PHE A 278 15.89 -16.88 1.58
C PHE A 278 16.53 -16.85 2.97
N ASP A 279 17.82 -16.53 2.99
CA ASP A 279 18.60 -16.41 4.22
C ASP A 279 18.38 -15.01 4.81
N CYS A 280 17.47 -14.90 5.78
CA CYS A 280 17.21 -13.64 6.46
C CYS A 280 18.48 -13.10 7.14
N GLU A 281 19.37 -13.96 7.65
CA GLU A 281 20.59 -13.57 8.37
C GLU A 281 21.66 -13.01 7.45
N ALA A 282 21.90 -13.64 6.30
CA ALA A 282 22.90 -13.15 5.34
C ALA A 282 22.61 -11.72 4.86
N PHE A 283 21.33 -11.34 4.75
CA PHE A 283 20.91 -9.98 4.40
C PHE A 283 20.68 -9.07 5.61
N ALA A 284 20.62 -9.64 6.82
CA ALA A 284 20.49 -8.94 8.10
C ALA A 284 21.83 -8.73 8.81
N ALA A 285 22.97 -9.18 8.29
CA ALA A 285 24.28 -9.08 8.94
C ALA A 285 24.77 -7.63 9.19
N GLU A 286 24.05 -6.63 8.67
CA GLU A 286 24.22 -5.18 8.94
C GLU A 286 23.19 -4.63 9.94
N LEU A 287 22.28 -5.47 10.45
CA LEU A 287 21.32 -5.14 11.52
C LEU A 287 21.97 -5.40 12.90
N PRO A 288 21.60 -4.63 13.94
CA PRO A 288 22.09 -4.86 15.30
C PRO A 288 21.92 -6.33 15.75
N SER A 289 22.89 -6.83 16.53
CA SER A 289 23.13 -8.25 16.85
C SER A 289 22.02 -8.95 17.65
N ASP A 290 20.94 -8.25 17.98
CA ASP A 290 19.81 -8.73 18.77
C ASP A 290 18.69 -9.36 17.93
N ILE A 291 18.80 -9.37 16.58
CA ILE A 291 17.69 -9.73 15.67
C ILE A 291 18.17 -10.61 14.49
N ALA A 292 18.92 -11.67 14.78
CA ALA A 292 19.34 -12.68 13.80
C ALA A 292 18.50 -13.96 13.99
N ALA A 293 17.70 -14.32 12.98
CA ALA A 293 16.99 -15.60 12.95
C ALA A 293 17.78 -16.55 12.01
N SER A 294 18.40 -17.59 12.58
CA SER A 294 19.41 -18.44 11.94
C SER A 294 18.90 -19.48 10.96
N GLU A 295 17.77 -19.21 10.32
CA GLU A 295 17.11 -20.17 9.45
C GLU A 295 16.68 -19.54 8.13
N ALA A 296 16.99 -20.26 7.05
CA ALA A 296 16.51 -19.94 5.73
C ALA A 296 14.98 -20.14 5.66
N VAL A 297 14.26 -19.10 5.25
CA VAL A 297 12.81 -19.18 5.00
C VAL A 297 12.54 -19.48 3.53
N ARG A 298 11.41 -20.11 3.22
CA ARG A 298 10.97 -20.28 1.84
C ARG A 298 9.98 -19.17 1.49
N LEU A 299 10.30 -18.41 0.45
CA LEU A 299 9.39 -17.40 -0.07
C LEU A 299 8.34 -18.06 -0.97
N ARG A 300 7.10 -17.61 -0.86
CA ARG A 300 6.00 -18.01 -1.74
C ARG A 300 5.16 -16.79 -2.08
N LEU A 301 4.93 -16.57 -3.37
CA LEU A 301 3.92 -15.62 -3.81
C LEU A 301 2.53 -16.23 -3.63
N SER A 302 1.64 -15.48 -2.98
CA SER A 302 0.26 -15.89 -2.70
C SER A 302 -0.70 -14.73 -2.96
N SER A 303 -2.00 -15.03 -3.07
CA SER A 303 -3.03 -14.00 -3.15
C SER A 303 -3.42 -13.52 -1.75
N PHE A 304 -3.87 -12.27 -1.63
CA PHE A 304 -4.60 -11.80 -0.44
C PHE A 304 -5.78 -12.70 -0.07
N HIS A 305 -6.34 -13.45 -1.02
CA HIS A 305 -7.45 -14.39 -0.78
C HIS A 305 -7.05 -15.57 0.11
N ASP A 306 -5.78 -15.95 0.04
CA ASP A 306 -5.23 -17.12 0.71
C ASP A 306 -4.85 -16.79 2.17
N MET A 307 -4.76 -15.49 2.53
CA MET A 307 -4.42 -15.05 3.88
C MET A 307 -5.56 -15.40 4.86
N PRO A 308 -5.28 -16.07 5.99
CA PRO A 308 -6.33 -16.42 6.95
C PRO A 308 -6.96 -15.18 7.58
N LEU A 309 -8.26 -15.24 7.86
CA LEU A 309 -8.96 -14.21 8.63
C LEU A 309 -8.69 -14.44 10.12
N VAL A 310 -7.54 -13.95 10.58
CA VAL A 310 -7.17 -14.00 12.01
C VAL A 310 -7.33 -12.60 12.57
N THR A 311 -8.20 -12.45 13.58
CA THR A 311 -8.29 -11.20 14.34
C THR A 311 -6.95 -10.94 15.02
N GLN A 312 -6.29 -9.85 14.67
CA GLN A 312 -5.04 -9.47 15.31
C GLN A 312 -5.32 -9.14 16.79
N PRO A 313 -4.54 -9.67 17.75
CA PRO A 313 -4.64 -9.20 19.13
C PRO A 313 -4.26 -7.72 19.20
N LEU A 314 -5.05 -6.93 19.94
CA LEU A 314 -4.82 -5.51 20.22
C LEU A 314 -3.48 -5.28 20.92
#